data_AF-A0A920PGU1-F1
#
_entry.id   AF-A0A920PGU1-F1
#
_cell.length_a   1.000
_cell.length_b   1.000
_cell.length_c   1.000
_cell.angle_alpha   90.00
_cell.angle_beta   90.00
_cell.angle_gamma   90.00
#
_symmetry.space_group_name_H-M   'P 1'
#
loop_
_entity.id
_entity.type
_entity.pdbx_description
1 polymer ?
#
loop_
_entity_poly.entity_id
_entity_poly.type
_entity_poly.pdbx_seq_one_letter_code
_entity_poly.pdbx_strand_id
1 'polypeptide(L)'
;MVEQNQLDQALLLLGSVSMIPDAYAPYYQSVKGDIYTSQGLLDKAKSAYSMALESLEPGNFDFDFIKMKSDQIQVNPSDNS
;
A
#
# COMPACT_ATOMS: atom_id res chain seq x y z
N MET A 1 18.04 10.43 1.42
CA MET A 1 17.38 11.47 2.25
C MET A 1 16.33 12.25 1.46
N VAL A 2 16.62 12.73 0.24
CA VAL A 2 15.62 13.44 -0.60
C VAL A 2 14.41 12.56 -0.94
N GLU A 3 14.65 11.31 -1.31
CA GLU A 3 13.58 10.34 -1.64
C GLU A 3 12.63 10.07 -0.46
N GLN A 4 13.17 9.85 0.74
CA GLN A 4 12.37 9.66 1.96
C GLN A 4 11.47 10.88 2.25
N ASN A 5 12.01 12.09 2.09
CA ASN A 5 11.23 13.32 2.24
C ASN A 5 10.10 13.43 1.19
N GLN A 6 10.32 12.94 -0.03
CA GLN A 6 9.28 12.91 -1.06
C GLN A 6 8.19 11.87 -0.75
N LEU A 7 8.57 10.72 -0.20
CA LEU A 7 7.62 9.68 0.25
C LEU A 7 6.75 10.20 1.41
N ASP A 8 7.35 10.91 2.37
CA ASP A 8 6.60 11.53 3.47
C ASP A 8 5.62 12.61 2.98
N GLN A 9 6.03 13.44 2.01
CA GLN A 9 5.13 14.42 1.38
C GLN A 9 3.99 13.75 0.61
N ALA A 10 4.26 12.63 -0.06
CA ALA A 10 3.22 11.87 -0.75
C ALA A 10 2.18 11.32 0.24
N LEU A 11 2.60 10.79 1.39
CA LEU A 11 1.68 10.36 2.45
C LEU A 11 0.86 11.53 2.99
N LEU A 12 1.49 12.68 3.21
CA LEU A 12 0.82 13.88 3.69
C LEU A 12 -0.23 14.38 2.68
N LEU A 13 0.10 14.37 1.38
CA LEU A 13 -0.83 14.71 0.32
C LEU A 13 -2.03 13.75 0.28
N LEU A 14 -1.77 12.43 0.31
CA LEU A 14 -2.83 11.41 0.34
C LEU A 14 -3.73 11.54 1.57
N GLY A 15 -3.17 11.93 2.72
CA GLY A 15 -3.91 12.18 3.95
C GLY A 15 -4.69 13.51 3.97
N SER A 16 -4.33 14.47 3.12
CA SER A 16 -4.99 15.78 3.02
C SER A 16 -6.31 15.74 2.23
N VAL A 17 -6.57 14.65 1.51
CA VAL A 17 -7.79 14.50 0.71
C VAL A 17 -8.97 14.28 1.65
N SER A 18 -9.84 15.28 1.75
CA SER A 18 -10.97 15.29 2.70
C SER A 18 -12.14 14.39 2.30
N MET A 19 -12.24 14.02 1.03
CA MET A 19 -13.28 13.14 0.53
C MET A 19 -12.72 12.28 -0.61
N ILE A 20 -12.67 10.97 -0.37
CA ILE A 20 -12.28 9.98 -1.38
C ILE A 20 -13.56 9.23 -1.71
N PRO A 21 -14.03 9.22 -2.98
CA PRO A 21 -15.14 8.37 -3.36
C PRO A 21 -14.81 6.91 -3.07
N ASP A 22 -15.79 6.12 -2.60
CA ASP A 22 -15.55 4.74 -2.16
C ASP A 22 -14.87 3.88 -3.24
N ALA A 23 -15.23 4.10 -4.51
CA ALA A 23 -14.62 3.44 -5.66
C ALA A 23 -13.10 3.69 -5.77
N TYR A 24 -12.58 4.77 -5.21
CA TYR A 24 -11.15 5.11 -5.21
C TYR A 24 -10.42 4.79 -3.91
N ALA A 25 -11.14 4.54 -2.82
CA ALA A 25 -10.57 4.20 -1.53
C ALA A 25 -9.52 3.06 -1.58
N PRO A 26 -9.75 1.92 -2.27
CA PRO A 26 -8.76 0.85 -2.32
C PRO A 26 -7.45 1.27 -2.99
N TYR A 27 -7.49 2.13 -4.02
CA TYR A 27 -6.27 2.60 -4.68
C TYR A 27 -5.46 3.55 -3.81
N TYR A 28 -6.12 4.42 -3.03
CA TYR A 28 -5.42 5.26 -2.06
C TYR A 28 -4.70 4.43 -1.00
N GLN A 29 -5.33 3.38 -0.51
CA GLN A 29 -4.71 2.47 0.44
C GLN A 29 -3.59 1.65 -0.20
N SER A 30 -3.77 1.22 -1.44
CA SER A 30 -2.73 0.52 -2.21
C SER A 30 -1.47 1.38 -2.41
N VAL A 31 -1.63 2.66 -2.77
CA VAL A 31 -0.51 3.60 -2.92
C VAL A 31 0.18 3.86 -1.57
N LYS A 32 -0.57 3.97 -0.47
CA LYS A 32 0.04 4.04 0.88
C LYS A 32 0.86 2.78 1.17
N GLY A 33 0.37 1.61 0.78
CA GLY A 33 1.12 0.34 0.84
C GLY A 33 2.44 0.42 0.09
N ASP A 34 2.42 0.86 -1.16
CA ASP A 34 3.63 1.01 -2.01
C ASP A 34 4.66 1.95 -1.40
N ILE A 35 4.21 3.09 -0.85
CA ILE A 35 5.08 4.06 -0.17
C ILE A 35 5.68 3.41 1.08
N TYR A 36 4.87 2.80 1.95
CA TYR A 36 5.39 2.17 3.17
C TYR A 36 6.36 1.02 2.87
N THR A 37 6.14 0.24 1.81
CA THR A 37 7.11 -0.74 1.33
C THR A 37 8.43 -0.07 0.95
N SER A 38 8.37 1.03 0.19
CA SER A 38 9.56 1.80 -0.22
C SER A 38 10.31 2.43 0.97
N GLN A 39 9.61 2.72 2.06
CA GLN A 39 10.20 3.21 3.32
C GLN A 39 10.73 2.07 4.23
N GLY A 40 10.50 0.81 3.88
CA GLY A 40 10.83 -0.34 4.74
C GLY A 40 9.88 -0.52 5.94
N LEU A 41 8.77 0.21 5.98
CA LEU A 41 7.76 0.15 7.04
C LEU A 41 6.75 -0.98 6.75
N LEU A 42 7.24 -2.22 6.74
CA LEU A 42 6.51 -3.37 6.19
C LEU A 42 5.18 -3.67 6.89
N ASP A 43 5.08 -3.47 8.21
CA ASP A 43 3.83 -3.69 8.94
C ASP A 43 2.75 -2.67 8.53
N LYS A 44 3.14 -1.41 8.31
CA LYS A 44 2.23 -0.38 7.80
C LYS A 44 1.83 -0.67 6.36
N ALA A 45 2.75 -1.17 5.54
CA ALA A 45 2.47 -1.56 4.18
C ALA A 45 1.44 -2.71 4.11
N LYS A 46 1.63 -3.77 4.91
CA LYS A 46 0.68 -4.88 5.03
C LYS A 46 -0.69 -4.39 5.47
N SER A 47 -0.76 -3.54 6.50
CA SER A 47 -2.02 -2.97 6.97
C SER A 47 -2.74 -2.18 5.88
N ALA A 48 -2.01 -1.36 5.12
CA ALA A 48 -2.59 -0.57 4.04
C ALA A 48 -3.11 -1.47 2.89
N TYR A 49 -2.37 -2.49 2.48
CA TYR A 49 -2.85 -3.43 1.48
C TYR A 49 -4.07 -4.23 1.95
N SER A 50 -4.11 -4.67 3.22
CA SER A 50 -5.29 -5.34 3.77
C SER A 50 -6.53 -4.45 3.69
N MET A 51 -6.42 -3.17 4.07
CA MET A 51 -7.52 -2.21 3.94
C MET A 51 -7.97 -2.02 2.48
N ALA A 52 -7.04 -2.04 1.53
CA ALA A 52 -7.37 -1.98 0.10
C ALA A 52 -8.16 -3.22 -0.34
N LEU A 53 -7.72 -4.41 0.06
CA LEU A 53 -8.33 -5.69 -0.31
C LEU A 53 -9.71 -5.89 0.32
N GLU A 54 -9.95 -5.37 1.52
CA GLU A 54 -11.27 -5.39 2.17
C GLU A 54 -12.35 -4.64 1.37
N SER A 55 -11.94 -3.72 0.50
CA SER A 55 -12.84 -2.90 -0.32
C SER A 55 -12.98 -3.40 -1.76
N LEU A 56 -12.37 -4.54 -2.10
CA LEU A 56 -12.34 -5.09 -3.45
C LEU A 56 -12.91 -6.51 -3.48
N GLU A 57 -13.57 -6.83 -4.59
CA GLU A 57 -14.12 -8.16 -4.81
C GLU A 57 -13.02 -9.15 -5.22
N PRO A 58 -12.88 -10.30 -4.52
CA PRO A 58 -11.93 -11.33 -4.91
C PRO A 58 -12.11 -11.80 -6.35
N GLY A 59 -11.00 -11.96 -7.07
CA GLY A 59 -10.99 -12.41 -8.47
C GLY A 59 -11.19 -11.29 -9.50
N ASN A 60 -11.33 -10.03 -9.08
CA ASN A 60 -11.10 -8.90 -9.98
C ASN A 60 -9.59 -8.60 -10.09
N PHE A 61 -9.18 -8.00 -11.21
CA PHE A 61 -7.77 -7.71 -11.48
C PHE A 61 -7.11 -6.86 -10.38
N ASP A 62 -7.82 -5.84 -9.87
CA ASP A 62 -7.26 -4.95 -8.85
C ASP A 62 -6.99 -5.69 -7.53
N PHE A 63 -7.90 -6.57 -7.10
CA PHE A 63 -7.71 -7.42 -5.93
C PHE A 63 -6.50 -8.32 -6.12
N ASP A 64 -6.42 -9.04 -7.24
CA ASP A 64 -5.33 -9.98 -7.52
C ASP A 64 -3.98 -9.26 -7.58
N PHE A 65 -3.94 -8.07 -8.22
CA PHE A 65 -2.74 -7.27 -8.32
C PHE A 65 -2.29 -6.72 -6.96
N ILE A 66 -3.20 -6.19 -6.16
CA ILE A 66 -2.88 -5.66 -4.82
C ILE A 66 -2.46 -6.79 -3.89
N LYS A 67 -3.11 -7.93 -3.96
CA LYS A 67 -2.75 -9.13 -3.19
C LYS A 67 -1.35 -9.59 -3.56
N MET A 68 -1.01 -9.65 -4.84
CA MET A 68 0.36 -9.98 -5.28
C MET A 68 1.40 -9.06 -4.64
N LYS A 69 1.16 -7.73 -4.61
CA LYS A 69 2.08 -6.78 -3.96
C LYS A 69 2.19 -7.03 -2.45
N SER A 70 1.07 -7.31 -1.78
CA SER A 70 1.05 -7.63 -0.35
C SER A 70 1.84 -8.90 -0.03
N ASP A 71 1.65 -9.95 -0.84
CA ASP A 71 2.32 -11.24 -0.66
C ASP A 71 3.83 -11.12 -0.87
N GLN A 72 4.28 -10.26 -1.80
CA GLN A 72 5.71 -9.99 -2.01
C GLN A 72 6.41 -9.38 -0.78
N ILE A 73 5.70 -8.70 0.12
CA ILE A 73 6.28 -8.23 1.39
C ILE A 73 6.69 -9.41 2.28
N GLN A 74 5.98 -10.54 2.21
CA GLN A 74 6.28 -11.73 3.02
C GLN A 74 7.53 -12.48 2.53
N VAL A 75 7.93 -12.30 1.27
CA VAL A 75 9.03 -13.06 0.64
C VAL A 75 10.36 -12.27 0.66
N ASN A 76 10.59 -11.44 1.69
CA ASN A 76 11.88 -10.74 1.77
C ASN A 76 13.02 -11.75 2.04
N PRO A 77 14.10 -11.73 1.24
CA PRO A 77 15.15 -12.77 1.20
C PRO A 77 16.01 -12.89 2.47
N SER A 78 15.75 -12.10 3.51
CA SER A 78 16.46 -12.16 4.78
C SER A 78 16.10 -13.37 5.64
N ASP A 79 15.02 -14.09 5.32
CA ASP A 79 14.60 -15.31 6.03
C ASP A 79 15.27 -16.59 5.48
N ASN A 80 16.18 -16.47 4.49
CA ASN A 80 17.00 -17.56 3.97
C ASN A 80 18.49 -17.38 4.33
N SER A 81 18.80 -17.18 5.61
CA SER A 81 20.20 -17.19 6.14
C SER A 81 20.33 -18.09 7.36
#